data_AF-A0A7W1HLH2-F1
#
_entry.id   AF-A0A7W1HLH2-F1
#
_cell.length_a   1.000
_cell.length_b   1.000
_cell.length_c   1.000
_cell.angle_alpha   90.00
_cell.angle_beta   90.00
_cell.angle_gamma   90.00
#
_symmetry.space_group_name_H-M   'P 1'
#
loop_
_entity.id
_entity.type
_entity.pdbx_description
1 polymer ?
#
loop_
_entity_poly.entity_id
_entity_poly.type
_entity_poly.pdbx_seq_one_letter_code
_entity_poly.pdbx_strand_id
1 'polypeptide(L)' 'NPGYAQKLLDRRNLRWVDRIEAEMKTGKPTAIVAGAGHFTGERGVIALLQKRGYEIERL' A
#
# COMPACT_ATOMS: atom_id res chain seq x y z
N ASN A 1 -16.85 10.87 -12.81
CA ASN A 1 -15.89 10.42 -13.85
C ASN A 1 -14.92 9.41 -13.20
N PRO A 2 -15.01 8.11 -13.52
CA PRO A 2 -14.34 7.02 -12.80
C PRO A 2 -12.81 7.14 -12.72
N GLY A 3 -12.16 7.77 -13.70
CA GLY A 3 -10.70 7.93 -13.70
C GLY A 3 -10.16 8.85 -12.59
N TYR A 4 -10.97 9.77 -12.05
CA TYR A 4 -10.52 10.66 -10.97
C TYR A 4 -10.41 9.92 -9.63
N ALA A 5 -11.35 9.02 -9.33
CA ALA A 5 -11.32 8.21 -8.11
C ALA A 5 -10.09 7.31 -8.10
N GLN A 6 -9.76 6.68 -9.23
CA GLN A 6 -8.55 5.86 -9.38
C GLN A 6 -7.28 6.69 -9.18
N LYS A 7 -7.17 7.86 -9.80
CA LYS A 7 -6.01 8.76 -9.62
C LYS A 7 -5.86 9.22 -8.16
N LEU A 8 -6.95 9.48 -7.46
CA LEU A 8 -6.92 9.84 -6.05
C LEU A 8 -6.43 8.66 -5.19
N LEU A 9 -6.94 7.46 -5.48
CA LEU A 9 -6.56 6.23 -4.79
C LEU A 9 -5.07 5.91 -4.99
N ASP A 10 -4.58 6.00 -6.21
CA ASP A 10 -3.17 5.81 -6.56
C ASP A 10 -2.25 6.76 -5.78
N ARG A 11 -2.61 8.06 -5.75
CA ARG A 11 -1.86 9.08 -5.00
C ARG A 11 -1.86 8.80 -3.49
N ARG A 12 -2.96 8.28 -2.95
CA ARG A 12 -3.03 7.85 -1.55
C ARG A 12 -2.13 6.66 -1.29
N ASN A 13 -2.15 5.64 -2.16
CA ASN A 13 -1.33 4.44 -2.01
C ASN A 13 0.16 4.77 -2.00
N LEU A 14 0.62 5.64 -2.90
CA LEU A 14 2.03 6.08 -2.94
C LEU A 14 2.46 6.71 -1.60
N ARG A 15 1.66 7.63 -1.06
CA ARG A 15 1.91 8.24 0.25
C ARG A 15 1.83 7.27 1.41
N TRP A 16 0.95 6.27 1.31
CA TRP A 16 0.80 5.26 2.35
C TRP A 16 2.00 4.33 2.42
N VAL A 17 2.59 3.96 1.28
CA VAL A 17 3.77 3.08 1.28
C VAL A 17 4.92 3.72 2.08
N ASP A 18 5.20 5.01 1.89
CA ASP A 18 6.23 5.72 2.68
C ASP A 18 5.95 5.67 4.18
N ARG A 19 4.68 5.86 4.58
CA ARG A 19 4.27 5.77 5.98
C ARG A 19 4.41 4.35 6.52
N ILE A 20 3.99 3.35 5.75
CA ILE A 20 4.07 1.93 6.14
C ILE A 20 5.53 1.54 6.37
N GLU A 21 6.45 1.96 5.50
CA GLU A 21 7.88 1.74 5.71
C GLU A 21 8.42 2.42 6.97
N ALA A 22 7.96 3.65 7.26
CA ALA A 22 8.33 4.32 8.49
C ALA A 22 7.83 3.56 9.73
N GLU A 23 6.61 3.04 9.71
CA GLU A 23 6.07 2.21 10.80
C GLU A 23 6.84 0.88 10.93
N MET A 24 7.16 0.21 9.82
CA MET A 24 7.95 -1.03 9.83
C MET A 24 9.33 -0.83 10.46
N LYS A 25 9.99 0.31 10.20
CA LYS A 25 11.29 0.66 10.78
C LYS A 25 11.26 0.81 12.30
N THR A 26 10.09 0.99 12.91
CA THR A 26 9.97 1.02 14.38
C THR A 26 10.14 -0.35 15.03
N GLY A 27 10.09 -1.43 14.23
CA GLY A 27 10.18 -2.82 14.72
C GLY A 27 8.92 -3.32 15.45
N LYS A 28 7.88 -2.49 15.55
CA LYS A 28 6.62 -2.87 16.22
C LYS A 28 5.74 -3.69 15.26
N PRO A 29 5.25 -4.87 15.66
CA PRO A 29 4.22 -5.57 14.92
C PRO A 29 3.03 -4.64 14.67
N THR A 30 2.71 -4.38 13.40
CA THR A 30 1.75 -3.36 13.00
C THR A 30 0.73 -3.97 12.04
N ALA A 31 -0.55 -3.90 12.40
CA ALA A 31 -1.64 -4.28 11.52
C ALA A 31 -2.08 -3.07 10.67
N ILE A 32 -2.19 -3.25 9.36
CA ILE A 32 -2.68 -2.22 8.43
C ILE A 32 -4.03 -2.67 7.90
N VAL A 33 -5.06 -1.87 8.15
CA VAL A 33 -6.44 -2.13 7.72
C VAL A 33 -6.86 -1.08 6.70
N ALA A 34 -7.32 -1.53 5.52
CA ALA A 34 -7.80 -0.64 4.47
C ALA A 34 -8.93 -1.31 3.66
N GLY A 35 -9.66 -0.50 2.89
CA GLY A 35 -10.67 -1.02 1.96
C GLY A 35 -10.05 -1.74 0.76
N ALA A 36 -10.76 -2.73 0.22
CA ALA A 36 -10.26 -3.65 -0.81
C ALA A 36 -9.62 -2.97 -2.03
N GLY A 37 -10.12 -1.81 -2.46
CA GLY A 37 -9.56 -1.06 -3.58
C GLY A 37 -8.11 -0.62 -3.37
N HIS A 38 -7.62 -0.51 -2.13
CA HIS A 38 -6.23 -0.18 -1.84
C HIS A 38 -5.25 -1.31 -2.17
N PHE A 39 -5.73 -2.55 -2.36
CA PHE A 39 -4.88 -3.73 -2.53
C PHE A 39 -4.85 -4.26 -3.97
N THR A 40 -5.64 -3.71 -4.88
CA THR A 40 -5.78 -4.22 -6.24
C THR A 40 -4.91 -3.45 -7.26
N GLY A 41 -4.42 -4.16 -8.28
CA GLY A 41 -3.67 -3.60 -9.40
C GLY A 41 -2.23 -3.17 -9.08
N GLU A 42 -1.53 -2.68 -10.11
CA GLU A 42 -0.09 -2.37 -10.04
C GLU A 42 0.30 -1.21 -9.11
N ARG A 43 -0.69 -0.39 -8.72
CA ARG A 43 -0.56 0.72 -7.78
C ARG A 43 -1.25 0.43 -6.45
N GLY A 44 -1.70 -0.81 -6.23
CA GLY A 44 -2.13 -1.28 -4.91
C GLY A 44 -0.96 -1.31 -3.93
N VAL A 45 -1.24 -1.18 -2.64
CA VAL A 45 -0.23 -1.12 -1.57
C VAL A 45 0.68 -2.35 -1.58
N ILE A 46 0.12 -3.55 -1.77
CA ILE A 46 0.89 -4.81 -1.82
C ILE A 46 1.89 -4.79 -2.99
N ALA A 47 1.42 -4.45 -4.19
CA ALA A 47 2.26 -4.40 -5.38
C ALA A 47 3.37 -3.33 -5.27
N LEU A 48 3.05 -2.18 -4.65
CA LEU A 48 4.04 -1.13 -4.42
C LEU A 48 5.11 -1.55 -3.41
N LEU A 49 4.74 -2.26 -2.33
CA LEU A 49 5.70 -2.80 -1.36
C LEU A 49 6.59 -3.88 -2.00
N GLN A 50 6.02 -4.80 -2.80
CA GLN A 50 6.79 -5.79 -3.55
C GLN A 50 7.82 -5.12 -4.48
N LYS A 51 7.43 -4.04 -5.17
CA LYS A 51 8.35 -3.24 -6.02
C LYS A 51 9.48 -2.56 -5.24
N ARG A 52 9.32 -2.35 -3.93
CA ARG A 52 10.37 -1.85 -3.03
C ARG A 52 11.25 -2.95 -2.45
N GLY A 53 11.03 -4.21 -2.83
CA GLY A 53 11.83 -5.36 -2.41
C GLY A 53 11.33 -6.04 -1.14
N TYR A 54 10.13 -5.72 -0.67
CA TYR A 54 9.53 -6.44 0.46
C TYR A 54 8.97 -7.78 0.01
N GLU A 55 9.29 -8.83 0.78
CA GLU A 55 8.65 -10.13 0.65
C GLU A 55 7.25 -10.09 1.24
N ILE A 56 6.27 -10.62 0.50
CA ILE A 56 4.88 -10.69 0.94
C ILE A 56 4.50 -12.15 1.04
N GLU A 57 4.12 -12.55 2.24
CA GLU A 57 3.56 -13.86 2.52
C GLU A 57 2.04 -13.76 2.65
N ARG A 58 1.34 -14.73 2.06
CA ARG A 58 -0.10 -14.90 2.26
C ARG A 58 -0.30 -15.94 3.36
N LEU A 59 -0.81 -15.49 4.50
CA LEU A 59 -1.24 -16.34 5.61
C LEU A 59 -2.63 -16.95 5.35
#